data_AF-A0A3D2A9P3-F1
#
_entry.id   AF-A0A3D2A9P3-F1
#
_cell.length_a   1.000
_cell.length_b   1.000
_cell.length_c   1.000
_cell.angle_alpha   90.00
_cell.angle_beta   90.00
_cell.angle_gamma   90.00
#
_symmetry.space_group_name_H-M   'P 1'
#
loop_
_entity.id
_entity.type
_entity.pdbx_description
1 polymer ?
#
loop_
_entity_poly.entity_id
_entity_poly.type
_entity_poly.pdbx_seq_one_letter_code
_entity_poly.pdbx_strand_id
1 'polypeptide(L)'
;MSLSVIITVVLFILGIFLVVKGGDYFVDAASWIAEVSGIPKLIIGATVVSLATTLPEMLVSVMAAAQGKVDMSIGNAVGSVTANIGLIMAISLICIPSIIKRKDYMLKSILMLSAAAIIVGCGF
;
A
#
# COMPACT_ATOMS: atom_id res chain seq x y z
N MET A 1 -18.10 -28.29 3.63
CA MET A 1 -17.53 -27.30 2.69
C MET A 1 -17.21 -28.01 1.40
N SER A 2 -17.61 -27.49 0.23
CA SER A 2 -17.25 -28.14 -1.05
C SER A 2 -15.74 -28.13 -1.23
N LEU A 3 -15.19 -29.18 -1.84
CA LEU A 3 -13.75 -29.30 -2.10
C LEU A 3 -13.18 -28.07 -2.84
N SER A 4 -13.97 -27.48 -3.74
CA SER A 4 -13.66 -26.24 -4.44
C SER A 4 -13.39 -25.05 -3.52
N VAL A 5 -14.20 -24.87 -2.47
CA VAL A 5 -14.05 -23.74 -1.53
C VAL A 5 -12.78 -23.90 -0.69
N ILE A 6 -12.46 -25.13 -0.27
CA ILE A 6 -11.23 -25.42 0.48
C ILE A 6 -10.00 -25.05 -0.35
N ILE A 7 -9.97 -25.46 -1.63
CA ILE A 7 -8.87 -25.15 -2.55
C ILE A 7 -8.73 -23.63 -2.73
N THR A 8 -9.84 -22.90 -2.95
CA THR A 8 -9.81 -21.45 -3.09
C THR A 8 -9.25 -20.75 -1.85
N VAL A 9 -9.67 -21.16 -0.66
CA VAL A 9 -9.18 -20.58 0.60
C VAL A 9 -7.68 -20.84 0.78
N VAL A 10 -7.21 -22.05 0.47
CA VAL A 10 -5.78 -22.39 0.56
C VAL A 10 -4.97 -21.56 -0.43
N LEU A 11 -5.40 -21.46 -1.68
CA LEU A 11 -4.73 -20.63 -2.70
C LEU A 11 -4.73 -19.15 -2.33
N PHE A 12 -5.81 -18.65 -1.73
CA PHE A 12 -5.91 -17.27 -1.27
C PHE A 12 -4.90 -16.97 -0.15
N ILE A 13 -4.82 -17.82 0.87
CA ILE A 13 -3.87 -17.67 1.98
C ILE A 13 -2.43 -17.76 1.46
N LEU A 14 -2.14 -18.75 0.61
CA LEU A 14 -0.83 -18.90 0.00
C LEU A 14 -0.44 -17.68 -0.85
N GLY A 15 -1.38 -17.15 -1.63
CA GLY A 15 -1.18 -15.94 -2.43
C GLY A 15 -0.82 -14.73 -1.58
N ILE A 16 -1.58 -14.48 -0.49
CA ILE A 16 -1.25 -13.41 0.46
C ILE A 16 0.16 -13.60 1.02
N PHE A 17 0.50 -14.81 1.48
CA PHE A 17 1.81 -15.10 2.04
C PHE A 17 2.94 -14.81 1.06
N LEU A 18 2.81 -15.25 -0.19
CA LEU A 18 3.81 -15.02 -1.24
C LEU A 18 3.93 -13.55 -1.61
N VAL A 19 2.83 -12.82 -1.68
CA VAL A 19 2.82 -11.38 -1.99
C VAL A 19 3.49 -10.59 -0.88
N VAL A 20 3.16 -10.86 0.38
CA VAL A 20 3.77 -10.20 1.54
C VAL A 20 5.27 -10.50 1.61
N LYS A 21 5.67 -11.78 1.54
CA LYS A 21 7.09 -12.15 1.60
C LYS A 21 7.89 -11.68 0.39
N GLY A 22 7.31 -11.71 -0.79
CA GLY A 22 7.94 -11.15 -1.99
C GLY A 22 8.15 -9.65 -1.86
N GLY A 23 7.17 -8.94 -1.30
CA GLY A 23 7.27 -7.52 -0.97
C GLY A 23 8.41 -7.23 0.01
N ASP A 24 8.46 -7.95 1.14
CA ASP A 24 9.52 -7.80 2.16
C ASP A 24 10.92 -7.96 1.52
N TYR A 25 11.14 -9.05 0.79
CA TYR A 25 12.43 -9.29 0.14
C TYR A 25 12.77 -8.23 -0.91
N PHE A 26 11.78 -7.71 -1.61
CA PHE A 26 11.98 -6.63 -2.57
C PHE A 26 12.39 -5.32 -1.87
N VAL A 27 11.71 -4.95 -0.78
CA VAL A 27 12.04 -3.75 0.02
C VAL A 27 13.46 -3.86 0.57
N ASP A 28 13.83 -5.02 1.13
CA ASP A 28 15.16 -5.25 1.70
C ASP A 28 16.25 -5.14 0.63
N ALA A 29 16.06 -5.80 -0.51
CA ALA A 29 17.01 -5.75 -1.62
C ALA A 29 17.14 -4.34 -2.22
N ALA A 30 16.02 -3.65 -2.45
CA ALA A 30 16.02 -2.30 -3.00
C ALA A 30 16.70 -1.30 -2.05
N SER A 31 16.44 -1.42 -0.75
CA SER A 31 17.06 -0.58 0.28
C SER A 31 18.57 -0.84 0.38
N TRP A 32 19.00 -2.09 0.31
CA TRP A 32 20.41 -2.47 0.30
C TRP A 32 21.14 -1.90 -0.93
N ILE A 33 20.56 -2.04 -2.13
CA ILE A 33 21.13 -1.47 -3.37
C ILE A 33 21.29 0.06 -3.22
N ALA A 34 20.29 0.75 -2.69
CA ALA A 34 20.33 2.18 -2.50
C ALA A 34 21.41 2.62 -1.49
N GLU A 35 21.58 1.86 -0.40
CA GLU A 35 22.60 2.13 0.63
C GLU A 35 24.03 1.96 0.07
N VAL A 36 24.28 0.86 -0.66
CA VAL A 36 25.60 0.60 -1.29
C VAL A 36 25.91 1.61 -2.41
N SER A 37 24.87 2.15 -3.05
CA SER A 37 25.01 3.21 -4.06
C SER A 37 25.28 4.59 -3.47
N GLY A 38 25.36 4.73 -2.15
CA GLY A 38 25.66 5.99 -1.46
C GLY A 38 24.46 6.93 -1.31
N ILE A 39 23.22 6.44 -1.49
CA ILE A 39 22.03 7.26 -1.33
C ILE A 39 21.78 7.52 0.17
N PRO A 40 21.52 8.77 0.60
CA PRO A 40 21.22 9.07 1.99
C PRO A 40 20.00 8.29 2.51
N LYS A 41 20.10 7.74 3.73
CA LYS A 41 19.03 6.93 4.37
C LYS A 41 17.67 7.64 4.41
N LEU A 42 17.68 8.97 4.55
CA LEU A 42 16.47 9.79 4.48
C LEU A 42 15.73 9.63 3.14
N ILE A 43 16.47 9.64 2.03
CA ILE A 43 15.91 9.48 0.69
C ILE A 43 15.43 8.05 0.48
N ILE A 44 16.22 7.05 0.92
CA ILE A 44 15.83 5.62 0.84
C ILE A 44 14.49 5.39 1.52
N GLY A 45 14.32 5.87 2.75
CA GLY A 45 13.06 5.76 3.48
C GLY A 45 11.91 6.54 2.82
N ALA A 46 12.18 7.76 2.35
CA ALA A 46 11.17 8.61 1.74
C ALA A 46 10.71 8.14 0.34
N THR A 47 11.54 7.42 -0.40
CA THR A 47 11.24 7.03 -1.80
C THR A 47 11.23 5.52 -2.00
N VAL A 48 12.38 4.86 -1.84
CA VAL A 48 12.57 3.43 -2.15
C VAL A 48 11.65 2.59 -1.29
N VAL A 49 11.67 2.78 0.02
CA VAL A 49 10.82 2.02 0.95
C VAL A 49 9.35 2.32 0.68
N SER A 50 8.97 3.60 0.55
CA SER A 50 7.58 3.99 0.30
C SER A 50 7.01 3.40 -0.99
N LEU A 51 7.80 3.32 -2.06
CA LEU A 51 7.39 2.72 -3.33
C LEU A 51 7.37 1.20 -3.23
N ALA A 52 8.38 0.60 -2.61
CA ALA A 52 8.51 -0.84 -2.47
C ALA A 52 7.38 -1.43 -1.61
N THR A 53 6.91 -0.73 -0.57
CA THR A 53 5.79 -1.20 0.25
C THR A 53 4.42 -1.06 -0.42
N THR A 54 4.27 -0.22 -1.45
CA THR A 54 3.02 -0.08 -2.22
C THR A 54 3.01 -0.89 -3.52
N LEU A 55 4.14 -1.51 -3.85
CA LEU A 55 4.33 -2.32 -5.05
C LEU A 55 3.47 -3.59 -5.06
N PRO A 56 3.31 -4.33 -3.95
CA PRO A 56 2.40 -5.48 -3.88
C PRO A 56 0.95 -5.12 -4.24
N GLU A 57 0.43 -4.02 -3.70
CA GLU A 57 -0.92 -3.53 -3.95
C GLU A 57 -1.05 -3.08 -5.40
N MET A 58 -0.05 -2.38 -5.93
CA MET A 58 -0.04 -1.96 -7.34
C MET A 58 -0.10 -3.18 -8.26
N LEU A 59 0.69 -4.23 -7.99
CA LEU A 59 0.69 -5.46 -8.78
C LEU A 59 -0.67 -6.16 -8.73
N VAL A 60 -1.30 -6.28 -7.55
CA VAL A 60 -2.62 -6.89 -7.41
C VAL A 60 -3.68 -6.10 -8.16
N SER A 61 -3.68 -4.76 -8.05
CA SER A 61 -4.61 -3.90 -8.81
C SER A 61 -4.40 -4.01 -10.32
N VAL A 62 -3.16 -3.93 -10.80
CA VAL A 62 -2.85 -4.04 -12.23
C VAL A 62 -3.25 -5.40 -12.79
N MET A 63 -2.97 -6.48 -12.07
CA MET A 63 -3.38 -7.83 -12.48
C MET A 63 -4.90 -7.98 -12.50
N ALA A 64 -5.61 -7.44 -11.51
CA ALA A 64 -7.07 -7.46 -11.46
C ALA A 64 -7.67 -6.68 -12.64
N ALA A 65 -7.15 -5.48 -12.93
CA ALA A 65 -7.56 -4.69 -14.08
C ALA A 65 -7.29 -5.41 -15.41
N ALA A 66 -6.11 -6.02 -15.56
CA ALA A 66 -5.74 -6.80 -16.75
C ALA A 66 -6.65 -8.03 -16.97
N GLN A 67 -7.23 -8.59 -15.90
CA GLN A 67 -8.23 -9.66 -15.94
C GLN A 67 -9.67 -9.16 -16.12
N GLY A 68 -9.88 -7.85 -16.34
CA GLY A 68 -11.21 -7.25 -16.46
C GLY A 68 -11.97 -7.11 -15.14
N LYS A 69 -11.32 -7.35 -13.99
CA LYS A 69 -11.91 -7.23 -12.65
C LYS A 69 -11.69 -5.82 -12.09
N VAL A 70 -12.28 -4.83 -12.74
CA VAL A 70 -12.09 -3.41 -12.44
C VAL A 70 -12.52 -3.06 -11.01
N ASP A 71 -13.66 -3.59 -10.55
CA ASP A 71 -14.16 -3.35 -9.19
C ASP A 71 -13.16 -3.83 -8.11
N MET A 72 -12.52 -4.98 -8.35
CA MET A 72 -11.48 -5.51 -7.46
C MET A 72 -10.22 -4.63 -7.49
N SER A 73 -9.82 -4.14 -8.66
CA SER A 73 -8.67 -3.24 -8.80
C SER A 73 -8.88 -1.93 -8.05
N ILE A 74 -10.03 -1.29 -8.22
CA ILE A 74 -10.39 -0.04 -7.54
C ILE A 74 -10.54 -0.29 -6.03
N GLY A 75 -11.23 -1.37 -5.65
CA GLY A 75 -11.40 -1.76 -4.26
C GLY A 75 -10.06 -1.96 -3.54
N ASN A 76 -9.09 -2.61 -4.19
CA ASN A 76 -7.75 -2.76 -3.65
C ASN A 76 -7.01 -1.41 -3.55
N ALA A 77 -7.06 -0.57 -4.58
CA ALA A 77 -6.36 0.72 -4.59
C ALA A 77 -6.90 1.68 -3.51
N VAL A 78 -8.22 1.87 -3.44
CA VAL A 78 -8.87 2.79 -2.49
C VAL A 78 -8.89 2.20 -1.08
N GLY A 79 -9.14 0.89 -0.97
CA GLY A 79 -9.18 0.17 0.31
C GLY A 79 -7.85 0.22 1.04
N SER A 80 -6.73 -0.04 0.35
CA SER A 80 -5.40 -0.03 0.96
C SER A 80 -4.99 1.36 1.46
N VAL A 81 -5.29 2.43 0.71
CA VAL A 81 -5.05 3.81 1.17
C VAL A 81 -5.88 4.12 2.42
N THR A 82 -7.15 3.72 2.42
CA THR A 82 -8.05 3.91 3.56
C THR A 82 -7.56 3.15 4.79
N ALA A 83 -7.10 1.90 4.63
CA ALA A 83 -6.54 1.10 5.70
C ALA A 83 -5.22 1.70 6.24
N ASN A 84 -4.33 2.20 5.37
CA ASN A 84 -3.06 2.79 5.79
C ASN A 84 -3.27 4.06 6.62
N ILE A 85 -4.25 4.90 6.26
CA ILE A 85 -4.52 6.15 6.98
C ILE A 85 -5.45 5.94 8.17
N GLY A 86 -6.44 5.07 8.06
CA GLY A 86 -7.37 4.80 9.15
C GLY A 86 -6.77 3.89 10.20
N LEU A 87 -6.36 2.67 9.80
CA LEU A 87 -5.93 1.62 10.71
C LEU A 87 -4.45 1.76 11.08
N ILE A 88 -3.54 1.75 10.10
CA ILE A 88 -2.10 1.74 10.38
C ILE A 88 -1.67 3.04 11.08
N MET A 89 -2.14 4.19 10.61
CA MET A 89 -1.81 5.47 11.25
C MET A 89 -2.36 5.57 12.67
N ALA A 90 -3.59 5.12 12.92
CA ALA A 90 -4.17 5.13 14.27
C ALA A 90 -3.36 4.25 15.22
N ILE A 91 -3.02 3.03 14.81
CA ILE A 91 -2.15 2.13 15.59
C ILE A 91 -0.79 2.79 15.82
N SER A 92 -0.19 3.38 14.77
CA SER A 92 1.12 4.03 14.86
C SER A 92 1.11 5.19 15.87
N LEU A 93 0.06 6.00 15.89
CA LEU A 93 -0.08 7.12 16.84
C LEU A 93 -0.32 6.65 18.29
N ILE A 94 -1.02 5.53 18.48
CA ILE A 94 -1.23 4.93 19.80
C ILE A 94 0.09 4.36 20.33
N CYS A 95 0.86 3.67 19.49
CA CYS A 95 2.11 3.02 19.90
C CYS A 95 3.28 4.00 20.03
N ILE A 96 3.38 4.99 19.13
CA ILE A 96 4.48 5.95 19.07
C ILE A 96 3.88 7.37 18.93
N PRO A 97 3.58 8.02 20.07
CA PRO A 97 3.08 9.39 20.06
C PRO A 97 4.14 10.31 19.44
N SER A 98 3.86 10.83 18.25
CA SER A 98 4.75 11.75 17.54
C SER A 98 4.17 13.16 17.53
N ILE A 99 5.03 14.15 17.76
CA ILE A 99 4.63 15.57 17.73
C ILE A 99 4.63 16.00 16.26
N ILE A 100 3.47 15.89 15.61
CA ILE A 100 3.31 16.29 14.21
C ILE A 100 2.99 17.79 14.16
N LYS A 101 3.86 18.58 13.51
CA LYS A 101 3.57 20.00 13.25
C LYS A 101 2.51 20.09 12.15
N ARG A 102 1.38 20.75 12.42
CA ARG A 102 0.26 20.87 11.45
C ARG A 102 0.67 21.37 10.06
N LYS A 103 1.68 22.24 9.99
CA LYS A 103 2.18 22.80 8.72
C LYS A 103 2.72 21.72 7.76
N ASP A 104 3.30 20.65 8.28
CA ASP A 104 3.90 19.59 7.46
C ASP A 104 2.83 18.67 6.84
N TYR A 105 1.60 18.68 7.39
CA TYR A 105 0.52 17.78 7.00
C TYR A 105 -0.58 18.45 6.17
N MET A 106 -0.75 19.78 6.28
CA MET A 106 -1.85 20.50 5.61
C MET A 106 -1.87 20.30 4.09
N LEU A 107 -0.72 20.42 3.42
CA LEU A 107 -0.65 20.28 1.96
C LEU A 107 -1.03 18.86 1.52
N LYS A 108 -0.49 17.84 2.20
CA LYS A 108 -0.78 16.43 1.93
C LYS A 108 -2.26 16.11 2.17
N SER A 109 -2.83 16.60 3.26
CA SER A 109 -4.24 16.37 3.59
C SER A 109 -5.19 17.03 2.59
N ILE A 110 -4.89 18.25 2.14
CA ILE A 110 -5.66 18.93 1.08
C ILE A 110 -5.59 18.15 -0.24
N LEU A 111 -4.38 17.73 -0.65
CA LEU A 111 -4.21 16.94 -1.87
C LEU A 111 -5.02 15.63 -1.81
N MET A 112 -4.97 14.91 -0.68
CA MET A 112 -5.74 13.67 -0.52
C MET A 112 -7.26 13.90 -0.50
N LEU A 113 -7.74 14.92 0.22
CA LEU A 113 -9.16 15.27 0.24
C LEU A 113 -9.66 15.70 -1.14
N SER A 114 -8.85 16.46 -1.89
CA SER A 114 -9.18 16.86 -3.25
C SER A 114 -9.25 15.67 -4.20
N ALA A 115 -8.31 14.72 -4.11
CA ALA A 115 -8.33 13.50 -4.90
C ALA A 115 -9.58 12.65 -4.58
N ALA A 116 -9.91 12.49 -3.30
CA ALA A 116 -11.12 11.78 -2.89
C ALA A 116 -12.39 12.47 -3.41
N ALA A 117 -12.48 13.80 -3.31
CA ALA A 117 -13.61 14.56 -3.83
C ALA A 117 -13.75 14.45 -5.36
N ILE A 118 -12.64 14.41 -6.10
CA ILE A 118 -12.65 14.21 -7.55
C ILE A 118 -13.16 12.81 -7.90
N ILE A 119 -12.69 11.77 -7.19
CA ILE A 119 -13.13 10.39 -7.42
C ILE A 119 -14.65 10.28 -7.22
N VAL A 120 -15.15 10.77 -6.07
CA VAL A 120 -16.58 10.78 -5.75
C VAL A 120 -17.37 11.63 -6.75
N GLY A 121 -16.85 12.79 -7.14
CA GLY A 121 -17.49 13.69 -8.11
C GLY A 121 -17.56 13.12 -9.53
N CYS A 122 -16.62 12.26 -9.91
CA CYS A 122 -16.62 11.56 -11.18
C CYS A 122 -17.51 10.30 -11.19
N GLY A 123 -18.19 9.99 -10.08
CA GLY A 123 -19.13 8.86 -9.99
C GLY A 123 -18.47 7.50 -9.84
N PHE A 124 -17.23 7.45 -9.36
CA PHE A 124 -16.52 6.23 -8.95
C PHE A 124 -16.57 6.04 -7.44
#